data_AF-A0A078AI59-F1
#
_entry.id   AF-A0A078AI59-F1
#
_cell.length_a   1.000
_cell.length_b   1.000
_cell.length_c   1.000
_cell.angle_alpha   90.00
_cell.angle_beta   90.00
_cell.angle_gamma   90.00
#
_symmetry.space_group_name_H-M   'P 1'
#
loop_
_entity.id
_entity.type
_entity.pdbx_description
1 polymer ?
#
loop_
_entity_poly.entity_id
_entity_poly.type
_entity_poly.pdbx_seq_one_letter_code
_entity_poly.pdbx_strand_id
1 'polypeptide(L)'
;MAFYGVGLDVKVRELNLQFKLSIQQKGGVGLRTLKRIFQRMDYNGNKKLDASEFEQALGAFGLFPKKVELQALMKYYDVDGDGNISYEEFIRGLRDELTERRKKMVEKAFRMMDRDGSGQLNINDLISIYDVSMNPEFIEGRKTREQILGDFLNNFEGAKGNRDGIISKEEFFDYYTDLSMSVPSDEYFVRMMESTWQCPEEDNDGAVKATVQMLLKEVRLRLLELARNDPKLVRKVFSDFDLNQSGHLTIDEVTNMIAKLKISVERKMVYPFFKIIDNDNSGGVEYAEFEKYLLQNPY
;
A
#
# COMPACT_ATOMS: atom_id res chain seq x y z
N MET A 1 25.04 4.59 0.20
CA MET A 1 25.69 4.91 1.49
C MET A 1 27.01 5.62 1.21
N ALA A 2 27.18 6.88 1.61
CA ALA A 2 28.29 7.74 1.17
C ALA A 2 29.50 7.75 2.13
N PHE A 3 30.69 7.78 1.53
CA PHE A 3 32.04 7.76 2.11
C PHE A 3 32.50 9.10 2.76
N TYR A 4 31.73 9.68 3.68
CA TYR A 4 32.23 10.81 4.49
C TYR A 4 32.05 10.54 5.99
N GLY A 5 32.95 11.08 6.80
CA GLY A 5 32.97 10.84 8.25
C GLY A 5 31.64 11.18 8.91
N VAL A 6 31.26 10.40 9.94
CA VAL A 6 29.95 10.44 10.62
C VAL A 6 29.47 11.87 10.96
N GLY A 7 30.37 12.77 11.35
CA GLY A 7 30.02 14.16 11.66
C GLY A 7 29.55 15.00 10.48
N LEU A 8 30.04 14.74 9.26
CA LEU A 8 29.61 15.46 8.06
C LEU A 8 28.22 15.01 7.61
N ASP A 9 27.90 13.71 7.76
CA ASP A 9 26.57 13.17 7.44
C ASP A 9 25.48 13.78 8.35
N VAL A 10 25.76 13.91 9.65
CA VAL A 10 24.85 14.58 10.60
C VAL A 10 24.59 16.04 10.20
N LYS A 11 25.64 16.78 9.82
CA LYS A 11 25.54 18.18 9.43
C LYS A 11 24.73 18.38 8.15
N VAL A 12 24.92 17.50 7.16
CA VAL A 12 24.18 17.52 5.90
C VAL A 12 22.68 17.27 6.15
N ARG A 13 22.36 16.29 7.00
CA ARG A 13 20.96 16.03 7.39
C ARG A 13 20.32 17.21 8.10
N GLU A 14 21.07 17.88 8.99
CA GLU A 14 20.59 19.08 9.69
C GLU A 14 20.32 20.23 8.73
N LEU A 15 21.24 20.53 7.80
CA LEU A 15 21.05 21.55 6.78
C LEU A 15 19.86 21.24 5.87
N ASN A 16 19.72 19.99 5.45
CA ASN A 16 18.59 19.55 4.64
C ASN A 16 17.26 19.72 5.39
N LEU A 17 17.23 19.39 6.69
CA LEU A 17 16.07 19.60 7.54
C LEU A 17 15.72 21.09 7.69
N GLN A 18 16.70 21.96 7.91
CA GLN A 18 16.46 23.40 7.97
C GLN A 18 15.90 23.94 6.66
N PHE A 19 16.45 23.49 5.52
CA PHE A 19 15.97 23.89 4.20
C PHE A 19 14.52 23.47 3.98
N LYS A 20 14.16 22.22 4.33
CA LYS A 20 12.78 21.73 4.33
C LYS A 20 11.86 22.59 5.18
N LEU A 21 12.22 22.85 6.44
CA LEU A 21 11.40 23.65 7.36
C LEU A 21 11.17 25.07 6.82
N SER A 22 12.18 25.69 6.22
CA SER A 22 12.07 27.01 5.61
C SER A 22 11.14 27.01 4.38
N ILE A 23 11.11 25.93 3.60
CA ILE A 23 10.14 25.72 2.51
C ILE A 23 8.72 25.60 3.07
N GLN A 24 8.53 24.80 4.13
CA GLN A 24 7.23 24.60 4.77
C GLN A 24 6.66 25.92 5.32
N GLN A 25 7.47 26.73 6.00
CA GLN A 25 7.06 28.03 6.54
C GLN A 25 6.64 29.04 5.47
N LYS A 26 7.19 28.95 4.24
CA LYS A 26 6.86 29.85 3.12
C LYS A 26 5.62 29.43 2.31
N GLY A 27 4.83 28.47 2.79
CA GLY A 27 3.48 28.21 2.24
C GLY A 27 3.30 26.91 1.45
N GLY A 28 4.01 25.82 1.80
CA GLY A 28 3.46 24.47 1.63
C GLY A 28 4.39 23.38 1.09
N VAL A 29 4.02 22.14 1.39
CA VAL A 29 4.75 20.88 1.15
C VAL A 29 4.28 20.14 -0.11
N GLY A 30 3.45 20.77 -0.96
CA GLY A 30 2.89 20.13 -2.14
C GLY A 30 3.80 20.19 -3.37
N LEU A 31 3.72 19.17 -4.23
CA LEU A 31 4.47 19.08 -5.49
C LEU A 31 4.41 20.36 -6.36
N ARG A 32 3.26 21.05 -6.38
CA ARG A 32 3.11 22.33 -7.10
C ARG A 32 3.95 23.46 -6.51
N THR A 33 4.07 23.52 -5.18
CA THR A 33 4.90 24.52 -4.50
C THR A 33 6.37 24.21 -4.72
N LEU A 34 6.76 22.94 -4.61
CA LEU A 34 8.14 22.50 -4.86
C LEU A 34 8.57 22.75 -6.31
N LYS A 35 7.70 22.51 -7.30
CA LYS A 35 7.94 22.86 -8.70
C LYS A 35 8.22 24.36 -8.88
N ARG A 36 7.43 25.22 -8.24
CA ARG A 36 7.61 26.68 -8.32
C ARG A 36 8.89 27.13 -7.65
N ILE A 37 9.28 26.48 -6.55
CA ILE A 37 10.53 26.76 -5.85
C ILE A 37 11.70 26.38 -6.75
N PHE A 38 11.71 25.16 -7.30
CA PHE A 38 12.75 24.70 -8.23
C PHE A 38 12.91 25.64 -9.43
N GLN A 39 11.81 26.03 -10.07
CA GLN A 39 11.82 26.99 -11.19
C GLN A 39 12.37 28.38 -10.85
N ARG A 40 12.34 28.78 -9.57
CA ARG A 40 12.93 30.04 -9.12
C ARG A 40 14.42 29.92 -8.78
N MET A 41 14.90 28.70 -8.56
CA MET A 41 16.29 28.38 -8.28
C MET A 41 17.09 28.16 -9.58
N ASP A 42 16.44 27.60 -10.60
CA ASP A 42 16.99 27.41 -11.94
C ASP A 42 17.06 28.75 -12.69
N TYR A 43 18.20 29.45 -12.54
CA TYR A 43 18.39 30.79 -13.11
C TYR A 43 18.67 30.73 -14.60
N ASN A 44 19.39 29.71 -15.05
CA ASN A 44 19.78 29.56 -16.45
C ASN A 44 18.70 28.84 -17.30
N GLY A 45 17.67 28.27 -16.66
CA GLY A 45 16.53 27.61 -17.30
C GLY A 45 16.84 26.23 -17.88
N ASN A 46 17.93 25.59 -17.48
CA ASN A 46 18.37 24.29 -18.00
C ASN A 46 17.62 23.10 -17.37
N LYS A 47 16.68 23.37 -16.45
CA LYS A 47 15.86 22.40 -15.69
C LYS A 47 16.65 21.53 -14.71
N LYS A 48 17.85 21.97 -14.33
CA LYS A 48 18.72 21.38 -13.32
C LYS A 48 19.26 22.51 -12.44
N LEU A 49 19.79 22.18 -11.27
CA LEU A 49 20.45 23.15 -10.40
C LEU A 49 21.92 22.78 -10.29
N ASP A 50 22.79 23.68 -10.75
CA ASP A 50 24.21 23.56 -10.47
C ASP A 50 24.53 23.96 -9.00
N ALA A 51 25.78 23.76 -8.57
CA ALA A 51 26.18 24.07 -7.20
C ALA A 51 26.02 25.56 -6.82
N SER A 52 26.18 26.47 -7.78
CA SER A 52 26.04 27.92 -7.56
C SER A 52 24.56 28.30 -7.45
N GLU A 53 23.71 27.76 -8.34
CA GLU A 53 22.26 27.96 -8.28
C GLU A 53 21.67 27.41 -6.98
N PHE A 54 22.12 26.23 -6.54
CA PHE A 54 21.69 25.65 -5.28
C PHE A 54 22.21 26.41 -4.06
N GLU A 55 23.45 26.92 -4.08
CA GLU A 55 23.98 27.79 -3.00
C GLU A 55 23.19 29.09 -2.86
N GLN A 56 22.91 29.76 -3.98
CA GLN A 56 22.09 30.98 -4.01
C GLN A 56 20.68 30.72 -3.49
N ALA A 57 20.11 29.59 -3.91
CA ALA A 57 18.82 29.13 -3.43
C ALA A 57 18.82 28.97 -1.90
N LEU A 58 19.77 28.23 -1.33
CA LEU A 58 19.91 28.08 0.12
C LEU A 58 20.03 29.44 0.83
N GLY A 59 20.80 30.38 0.26
CA GLY A 59 20.91 31.75 0.75
C GLY A 59 19.57 32.51 0.80
N ALA A 60 18.70 32.33 -0.20
CA ALA A 60 17.35 32.91 -0.21
C ALA A 60 16.41 32.33 0.88
N PHE A 61 16.77 31.17 1.46
CA PHE A 61 16.13 30.59 2.64
C PHE A 61 16.90 30.85 3.94
N GLY A 62 17.93 31.70 3.90
CA GLY A 62 18.73 32.10 5.07
C GLY A 62 19.78 31.07 5.49
N LEU A 63 20.12 30.12 4.62
CA LEU A 63 21.08 29.05 4.88
C LEU A 63 22.39 29.33 4.15
N PHE A 64 23.50 29.30 4.89
CA PHE A 64 24.83 29.61 4.37
C PHE A 64 25.81 28.47 4.70
N PRO A 65 25.72 27.33 3.99
CA PRO A 65 26.62 26.20 4.22
C PRO A 65 28.06 26.55 3.81
N LYS A 66 29.04 25.93 4.46
CA LYS A 66 30.44 25.96 4.00
C LYS A 66 30.59 25.19 2.70
N LYS A 67 31.63 25.47 1.91
CA LYS A 67 31.90 24.74 0.65
C LYS A 67 31.87 23.21 0.79
N VAL A 68 32.42 22.67 1.87
CA VAL A 68 32.42 21.21 2.13
C VAL A 68 31.01 20.69 2.41
N GLU A 69 30.18 21.47 3.11
CA GLU A 69 28.79 21.13 3.42
C GLU A 69 27.91 21.24 2.16
N LEU A 70 28.12 22.27 1.33
CA LEU A 70 27.46 22.43 0.03
C LEU A 70 27.79 21.27 -0.92
N GLN A 71 29.07 20.89 -1.03
CA GLN A 71 29.47 19.74 -1.85
C GLN A 71 28.85 18.44 -1.35
N ALA A 72 28.78 18.25 -0.04
CA ALA A 72 28.15 17.07 0.55
C ALA A 72 26.63 17.07 0.35
N LEU A 73 25.97 18.23 0.41
CA LEU A 73 24.56 18.40 0.05
C LEU A 73 24.32 18.13 -1.44
N MET A 74 25.13 18.69 -2.34
CA MET A 74 25.04 18.41 -3.78
C MET A 74 25.08 16.91 -4.02
N LYS A 75 26.09 16.22 -3.46
CA LYS A 75 26.21 14.76 -3.58
C LYS A 75 25.07 13.96 -2.92
N TYR A 76 24.41 14.53 -1.92
CA TYR A 76 23.24 13.91 -1.30
C TYR A 76 22.02 13.96 -2.24
N TYR A 77 21.86 15.06 -2.98
CA TYR A 77 20.78 15.27 -3.93
C TYR A 77 21.04 14.59 -5.29
N ASP A 78 22.22 14.81 -5.86
CA ASP A 78 22.72 14.26 -7.13
C ASP A 78 22.95 12.74 -7.03
N VAL A 79 21.99 11.96 -7.50
CA VAL A 79 22.01 10.49 -7.49
C VAL A 79 22.79 9.95 -8.66
N ASP A 80 22.55 10.53 -9.84
CA ASP A 80 23.14 10.04 -11.08
C ASP A 80 24.59 10.47 -11.26
N GLY A 81 25.05 11.43 -10.46
CA GLY A 81 26.43 11.89 -10.41
C GLY A 81 26.79 12.83 -11.54
N ASP A 82 25.80 13.47 -12.19
CA ASP A 82 26.03 14.37 -13.32
C ASP A 82 26.55 15.76 -12.90
N GLY A 83 26.62 16.02 -11.59
CA GLY A 83 27.10 17.27 -11.00
C GLY A 83 26.02 18.34 -10.82
N ASN A 84 24.76 18.04 -11.16
CA ASN A 84 23.62 18.92 -11.01
C ASN A 84 22.50 18.21 -10.25
N ILE A 85 21.51 18.99 -9.80
CA ILE A 85 20.31 18.46 -9.15
C ILE A 85 19.13 18.62 -10.12
N SER A 86 18.64 17.51 -10.67
CA SER A 86 17.39 17.50 -11.45
C SER A 86 16.17 17.79 -10.57
N TYR A 87 15.04 18.11 -11.21
CA TYR A 87 13.79 18.34 -10.47
C TYR A 87 13.38 17.10 -9.67
N GLU A 88 13.51 15.91 -10.24
CA GLU A 88 13.19 14.65 -9.60
C GLU A 88 14.09 14.40 -8.37
N GLU A 89 15.38 14.70 -8.48
CA GLU A 89 16.34 14.60 -7.37
C GLU A 89 16.09 15.63 -6.27
N PHE A 90 15.69 16.84 -6.65
CA PHE A 90 15.30 17.90 -5.71
C PHE A 90 14.09 17.48 -4.87
N ILE A 91 13.03 16.96 -5.51
CA ILE A 91 11.86 16.44 -4.80
C ILE A 91 12.26 15.29 -3.87
N ARG A 92 13.08 14.36 -4.36
CA ARG A 92 13.56 13.22 -3.58
C ARG A 92 14.35 13.65 -2.35
N GLY A 93 15.27 14.60 -2.47
CA GLY A 93 16.07 15.06 -1.34
C GLY A 93 15.25 15.81 -0.29
N LEU A 94 14.14 16.42 -0.71
CA LEU A 94 13.17 17.09 0.16
C LEU A 94 12.07 16.18 0.71
N ARG A 95 11.97 14.95 0.22
CA ARG A 95 11.00 13.95 0.65
C ARG A 95 11.15 13.67 2.14
N ASP A 96 10.04 13.67 2.87
CA ASP A 96 10.01 13.22 4.26
C ASP A 96 9.79 11.71 4.31
N GLU A 97 10.36 11.07 5.32
CA GLU A 97 9.97 9.70 5.65
C GLU A 97 8.47 9.68 5.99
N LEU A 98 7.79 8.58 5.65
CA LEU A 98 6.42 8.37 6.08
C LEU A 98 6.35 8.52 7.60
N THR A 99 5.31 9.20 8.10
CA THR A 99 5.00 9.17 9.53
C THR A 99 4.81 7.71 9.96
N GLU A 100 5.13 7.39 11.21
CA GLU A 100 4.97 6.01 11.71
C GLU A 100 3.55 5.47 11.50
N ARG A 101 2.53 6.33 11.57
CA ARG A 101 1.13 5.99 11.26
C ARG A 101 0.96 5.55 9.81
N ARG A 102 1.42 6.37 8.84
CA ARG A 102 1.36 6.03 7.40
C ARG A 102 2.21 4.80 7.07
N LYS A 103 3.41 4.71 7.66
CA LYS A 103 4.34 3.60 7.49
C LYS A 103 3.69 2.27 7.88
N LYS A 104 2.99 2.22 9.02
CA LYS A 104 2.22 1.04 9.45
C LYS A 104 1.13 0.66 8.46
N MET A 105 0.41 1.62 7.90
CA MET A 105 -0.61 1.36 6.88
C MET A 105 -0.01 0.76 5.60
N VAL A 106 1.10 1.33 5.12
CA VAL A 106 1.81 0.81 3.93
C VAL A 106 2.36 -0.59 4.19
N GLU A 107 2.94 -0.83 5.37
CA GLU A 107 3.45 -2.16 5.74
C GLU A 107 2.33 -3.19 5.88
N LYS A 108 1.17 -2.78 6.37
CA LYS A 108 -0.01 -3.65 6.50
C LYS A 108 -0.58 -3.99 5.13
N ALA A 109 -0.73 -3.01 4.24
CA ALA A 109 -1.16 -3.22 2.87
C ALA A 109 -0.21 -4.17 2.12
N PHE A 110 1.11 -3.97 2.22
CA PHE A 110 2.10 -4.85 1.61
C PHE A 110 1.94 -6.30 2.08
N ARG A 111 1.88 -6.51 3.41
CA ARG A 111 1.70 -7.85 3.99
C ARG A 111 0.37 -8.52 3.63
N MET A 112 -0.68 -7.74 3.40
CA MET A 112 -1.96 -8.29 2.95
C MET A 112 -1.91 -8.75 1.49
N MET A 113 -1.04 -8.15 0.69
CA MET A 113 -0.87 -8.51 -0.71
C MET A 113 0.14 -9.62 -0.92
N ASP A 114 1.26 -9.63 -0.20
CA ASP A 114 2.33 -10.64 -0.26
C ASP A 114 1.83 -11.99 0.30
N ARG A 115 1.07 -12.74 -0.50
CA ARG A 115 0.35 -13.94 -0.05
C ARG A 115 1.27 -15.12 0.14
N ASP A 116 2.24 -15.27 -0.76
CA ASP A 116 3.23 -16.32 -0.69
C ASP A 116 4.33 -16.02 0.35
N GLY A 117 4.35 -14.80 0.91
CA GLY A 117 5.31 -14.36 1.91
C GLY A 117 6.73 -14.27 1.36
N SER A 118 6.86 -14.12 0.04
CA SER A 118 8.14 -14.00 -0.65
C SER A 118 8.85 -12.68 -0.32
N GLY A 119 8.13 -11.70 0.23
CA GLY A 119 8.63 -10.35 0.47
C GLY A 119 8.65 -9.49 -0.79
N GLN A 120 7.99 -9.95 -1.86
CA GLN A 120 7.86 -9.28 -3.15
C GLN A 120 6.43 -9.46 -3.66
N LEU A 121 5.87 -8.46 -4.33
CA LEU A 121 4.54 -8.56 -4.92
C LEU A 121 4.65 -8.85 -6.41
N ASN A 122 3.91 -9.83 -6.89
CA ASN A 122 3.83 -10.15 -8.30
C ASN A 122 2.38 -10.24 -8.78
N ILE A 123 2.16 -10.55 -10.06
CA ILE A 123 0.81 -10.64 -10.64
C ILE A 123 -0.06 -11.64 -9.87
N ASN A 124 0.51 -12.76 -9.41
CA ASN A 124 -0.26 -13.80 -8.71
C ASN A 124 -0.82 -13.33 -7.37
N ASP A 125 -0.11 -12.45 -6.67
CA ASP A 125 -0.57 -11.83 -5.43
C ASP A 125 -1.82 -10.97 -5.64
N LEU A 126 -1.92 -10.30 -6.81
CA LEU A 126 -3.00 -9.38 -7.13
C LEU A 126 -4.24 -10.02 -7.75
N ILE A 127 -4.12 -11.18 -8.41
CA ILE A 127 -5.24 -11.86 -9.10
C ILE A 127 -6.45 -12.03 -8.20
N SER A 128 -6.21 -12.20 -6.89
CA SER A 128 -7.21 -12.50 -5.88
C SER A 128 -7.79 -11.28 -5.16
N ILE A 129 -7.19 -10.10 -5.33
CA ILE A 129 -7.59 -8.84 -4.67
C ILE A 129 -8.24 -7.89 -5.69
N TYR A 130 -7.82 -7.96 -6.95
CA TYR A 130 -8.28 -7.06 -8.00
C TYR A 130 -9.13 -7.79 -9.04
N ASP A 131 -10.45 -7.58 -8.99
CA ASP A 131 -11.37 -8.14 -9.98
C ASP A 131 -11.31 -7.36 -11.30
N VAL A 132 -10.71 -7.99 -12.31
CA VAL A 132 -10.57 -7.45 -13.67
C VAL A 132 -11.86 -7.57 -14.49
N SER A 133 -12.85 -8.35 -14.02
CA SER A 133 -14.09 -8.62 -14.77
C SER A 133 -14.91 -7.36 -15.09
N MET A 134 -14.78 -6.33 -14.25
CA MET A 134 -15.48 -5.05 -14.40
C MET A 134 -14.63 -3.98 -15.10
N ASN A 135 -13.39 -4.29 -15.50
CA ASN A 135 -12.53 -3.34 -16.21
C ASN A 135 -13.01 -3.18 -17.67
N PRO A 136 -13.29 -1.94 -18.14
CA PRO A 136 -13.76 -1.71 -19.51
C PRO A 136 -12.83 -2.27 -20.59
N GLU A 137 -11.51 -2.21 -20.40
CA GLU A 137 -10.54 -2.73 -21.37
C GLU A 137 -10.51 -4.26 -21.43
N PHE A 138 -10.91 -4.93 -20.34
CA PHE A 138 -11.09 -6.38 -20.30
C PHE A 138 -12.40 -6.81 -20.96
N ILE A 139 -13.51 -6.12 -20.67
CA ILE A 139 -14.84 -6.40 -21.23
C ILE A 139 -14.83 -6.25 -22.75
N GLU A 140 -14.13 -5.23 -23.26
CA GLU A 140 -13.97 -4.98 -24.69
C GLU A 140 -12.96 -5.91 -25.37
N GLY A 141 -12.30 -6.80 -24.60
CA GLY A 141 -11.29 -7.73 -25.12
C GLY A 141 -9.99 -7.06 -25.60
N ARG A 142 -9.76 -5.80 -25.23
CA ARG A 142 -8.57 -5.03 -25.64
C ARG A 142 -7.32 -5.40 -24.85
N LYS A 143 -7.48 -5.83 -23.60
CA LYS A 143 -6.38 -6.28 -22.73
C LYS A 143 -6.73 -7.58 -22.01
N THR A 144 -5.73 -8.42 -21.81
CA THR A 144 -5.87 -9.62 -20.97
C THR A 144 -5.82 -9.26 -19.48
N ARG A 145 -6.21 -10.22 -18.63
CA ARG A 145 -6.12 -10.06 -17.16
C ARG A 145 -4.70 -9.73 -16.72
N GLU A 146 -3.72 -10.44 -17.27
CA GLU A 146 -2.30 -10.29 -16.94
C GLU A 146 -1.78 -8.91 -17.35
N GLN A 147 -2.23 -8.39 -18.50
CA GLN A 147 -1.85 -7.04 -18.95
C GLN A 147 -2.41 -5.95 -18.04
N ILE A 148 -3.66 -6.09 -17.58
CA ILE A 148 -4.28 -5.11 -16.68
C ILE A 148 -3.62 -5.14 -15.29
N LEU A 149 -3.34 -6.32 -14.76
CA LEU A 149 -2.66 -6.48 -13.48
C LEU A 149 -1.19 -6.03 -13.56
N GLY A 150 -0.52 -6.31 -14.68
CA GLY A 150 0.82 -5.80 -14.97
C GLY A 150 0.85 -4.28 -15.04
N ASP A 151 -0.07 -3.65 -15.77
CA ASP A 151 -0.21 -2.19 -15.81
C ASP A 151 -0.46 -1.60 -14.43
N PHE A 152 -1.23 -2.30 -13.58
CA PHE A 152 -1.47 -1.88 -12.21
C PHE A 152 -0.19 -1.96 -11.37
N LEU A 153 0.57 -3.06 -11.44
CA LEU A 153 1.85 -3.23 -10.73
C LEU A 153 2.88 -2.20 -11.16
N ASN A 154 2.97 -1.92 -12.46
CA ASN A 154 3.89 -0.94 -13.02
C ASN A 154 3.69 0.48 -12.42
N ASN A 155 2.53 0.78 -11.83
CA ASN A 155 2.35 2.04 -11.11
C ASN A 155 3.21 2.13 -9.85
N PHE A 156 3.52 1.01 -9.20
CA PHE A 156 4.30 0.95 -7.96
C PHE A 156 5.81 0.96 -8.18
N GLU A 157 6.28 0.50 -9.34
CA GLU A 157 7.71 0.52 -9.69
C GLU A 157 8.27 1.96 -9.73
N GLY A 158 7.42 2.96 -9.96
CA GLY A 158 7.83 4.37 -9.94
C GLY A 158 8.94 4.69 -10.94
N ALA A 159 9.69 5.77 -10.69
CA ALA A 159 10.77 6.21 -11.60
C ALA A 159 12.07 5.40 -11.48
N LYS A 160 12.22 4.61 -10.40
CA LYS A 160 13.45 3.86 -10.08
C LYS A 160 13.29 2.34 -10.14
N GLY A 161 12.07 1.85 -10.35
CA GLY A 161 11.85 0.43 -10.46
C GLY A 161 12.54 -0.14 -11.68
N ASN A 162 12.95 -1.39 -11.54
CA ASN A 162 13.72 -2.10 -12.56
C ASN A 162 12.85 -2.60 -13.73
N ARG A 163 11.51 -2.42 -13.65
CA ARG A 163 10.53 -2.89 -14.65
C ARG A 163 10.59 -4.37 -14.90
N ASP A 164 10.83 -5.14 -13.85
CA ASP A 164 10.85 -6.60 -13.90
C ASP A 164 9.46 -7.22 -13.67
N GLY A 165 8.43 -6.41 -13.38
CA GLY A 165 7.07 -6.88 -13.11
C GLY A 165 6.91 -7.45 -11.70
N ILE A 166 7.87 -7.19 -10.82
CA ILE A 166 7.91 -7.58 -9.42
C ILE A 166 8.09 -6.31 -8.59
N ILE A 167 7.29 -6.16 -7.54
CA ILE A 167 7.34 -4.98 -6.66
C ILE A 167 7.99 -5.39 -5.34
N SER A 168 9.21 -4.94 -5.13
CA SER A 168 9.89 -5.05 -3.84
C SER A 168 9.19 -4.23 -2.76
N LYS A 169 9.44 -4.56 -1.48
CA LYS A 169 8.99 -3.75 -0.34
C LYS A 169 9.48 -2.32 -0.48
N GLU A 170 10.71 -2.12 -0.91
CA GLU A 170 11.32 -0.80 -1.13
C GLU A 170 10.56 0.01 -2.18
N GLU A 171 10.27 -0.57 -3.35
CA GLU A 171 9.50 0.10 -4.42
C GLU A 171 8.09 0.46 -3.97
N PHE A 172 7.42 -0.45 -3.26
CA PHE A 172 6.09 -0.20 -2.73
C PHE A 172 6.07 0.97 -1.72
N PHE A 173 7.05 1.00 -0.82
CA PHE A 173 7.20 2.09 0.14
C PHE A 173 7.56 3.40 -0.53
N ASP A 174 8.42 3.35 -1.55
CA ASP A 174 8.76 4.52 -2.33
C ASP A 174 7.52 5.08 -3.02
N TYR A 175 6.73 4.28 -3.72
CA TYR A 175 5.49 4.76 -4.33
C TYR A 175 4.60 5.54 -3.33
N TYR A 176 4.36 4.96 -2.15
CA TYR A 176 3.52 5.60 -1.13
C TYR A 176 4.14 6.82 -0.47
N THR A 177 5.47 6.88 -0.40
CA THR A 177 6.18 8.05 0.11
C THR A 177 6.10 9.21 -0.87
N ASP A 178 6.12 8.98 -2.18
CA ASP A 178 5.87 10.03 -3.18
C ASP A 178 4.41 10.49 -3.17
N LEU A 179 3.48 9.54 -3.11
CA LEU A 179 2.05 9.84 -3.01
C LEU A 179 1.76 10.67 -1.75
N SER A 180 2.38 10.33 -0.63
CA SER A 180 2.28 11.00 0.67
C SER A 180 2.58 12.50 0.59
N MET A 181 3.47 12.95 -0.31
CA MET A 181 3.77 14.38 -0.52
C MET A 181 2.60 15.18 -1.11
N SER A 182 1.70 14.50 -1.82
CA SER A 182 0.49 15.09 -2.39
C SER A 182 -0.74 14.98 -1.48
N VAL A 183 -0.62 14.21 -0.40
CA VAL A 183 -1.73 13.89 0.51
C VAL A 183 -1.74 14.85 1.71
N PRO A 184 -2.84 15.60 1.92
CA PRO A 184 -2.86 16.74 2.83
C PRO A 184 -2.83 16.37 4.32
N SER A 185 -3.19 15.15 4.71
CA SER A 185 -3.24 14.73 6.12
C SER A 185 -3.13 13.22 6.28
N ASP A 186 -2.70 12.78 7.47
CA ASP A 186 -2.63 11.35 7.80
C ASP A 186 -4.02 10.71 7.76
N GLU A 187 -5.07 11.44 8.16
CA GLU A 187 -6.45 10.98 8.08
C GLU A 187 -6.90 10.70 6.64
N TYR A 188 -6.56 11.58 5.71
CA TYR A 188 -6.85 11.36 4.29
C TYR A 188 -6.04 10.16 3.76
N PHE A 189 -4.77 10.07 4.14
CA PHE A 189 -3.91 8.96 3.75
C PHE A 189 -4.47 7.62 4.22
N VAL A 190 -4.90 7.52 5.49
CA VAL A 190 -5.50 6.32 6.06
C VAL A 190 -6.76 5.94 5.28
N ARG A 191 -7.71 6.86 5.09
CA ARG A 191 -8.95 6.57 4.35
C ARG A 191 -8.71 6.14 2.91
N MET A 192 -7.72 6.75 2.27
CA MET A 192 -7.28 6.34 0.93
C MET A 192 -6.75 4.90 0.97
N MET A 193 -5.85 4.56 1.90
CA MET A 193 -5.31 3.21 2.05
C MET A 193 -6.41 2.18 2.40
N GLU A 194 -7.35 2.53 3.28
CA GLU A 194 -8.50 1.71 3.63
C GLU A 194 -9.41 1.47 2.41
N SER A 195 -9.66 2.49 1.60
CA SER A 195 -10.49 2.34 0.40
C SER A 195 -9.79 1.55 -0.70
N THR A 196 -8.49 1.71 -0.88
CA THR A 196 -7.72 1.04 -1.93
C THR A 196 -7.47 -0.42 -1.60
N TRP A 197 -7.11 -0.71 -0.34
CA TRP A 197 -6.66 -2.04 0.07
C TRP A 197 -7.63 -2.77 0.99
N GLN A 198 -8.76 -2.15 1.35
CA GLN A 198 -9.70 -2.69 2.34
C GLN A 198 -9.01 -3.03 3.67
N CYS A 199 -7.97 -2.26 4.00
CA CYS A 199 -7.08 -2.50 5.12
C CYS A 199 -7.37 -1.48 6.24
N PRO A 200 -8.22 -1.80 7.24
CA PRO A 200 -8.57 -0.87 8.32
C PRO A 200 -7.36 -0.47 9.15
N GLU A 201 -7.30 0.76 9.64
CA GLU A 201 -6.17 1.24 10.44
C GLU A 201 -6.03 0.52 11.79
N GLU A 202 -7.14 0.44 12.52
CA GLU A 202 -7.16 -0.32 13.75
C GLU A 202 -7.26 -1.81 13.42
N ASP A 203 -6.23 -2.57 13.76
CA ASP A 203 -6.44 -3.97 14.15
C ASP A 203 -7.28 -3.90 15.42
N ASN A 204 -8.60 -4.00 15.28
CA ASN A 204 -9.53 -4.08 16.40
C ASN A 204 -9.36 -5.46 17.08
N ASP A 205 -8.15 -5.87 17.40
CA ASP A 205 -7.79 -7.25 17.74
C ASP A 205 -8.48 -7.76 19.02
N GLY A 206 -9.05 -6.87 19.84
CA GLY A 206 -9.97 -7.23 20.92
C GLY A 206 -11.45 -7.26 20.48
N ALA A 207 -11.97 -6.12 20.01
CA ALA A 207 -13.40 -5.96 19.73
C ALA A 207 -13.82 -6.58 18.39
N VAL A 208 -13.03 -6.43 17.31
CA VAL A 208 -13.24 -7.17 16.05
C VAL A 208 -13.04 -8.65 16.31
N LYS A 209 -12.03 -9.09 17.07
CA LYS A 209 -11.89 -10.52 17.38
C LYS A 209 -13.09 -11.08 18.13
N ALA A 210 -13.61 -10.35 19.13
CA ALA A 210 -14.85 -10.72 19.82
C ALA A 210 -16.07 -10.72 18.87
N THR A 211 -16.20 -9.70 18.02
CA THR A 211 -17.31 -9.58 17.06
C THR A 211 -17.23 -10.65 15.97
N VAL A 212 -16.03 -10.96 15.47
CA VAL A 212 -15.77 -12.02 14.49
C VAL A 212 -15.98 -13.38 15.13
N GLN A 213 -15.60 -13.59 16.40
CA GLN A 213 -15.98 -14.80 17.14
C GLN A 213 -17.50 -14.94 17.30
N MET A 214 -18.22 -13.85 17.57
CA MET A 214 -19.69 -13.85 17.59
C MET A 214 -20.27 -14.16 16.20
N LEU A 215 -19.67 -13.61 15.15
CA LEU A 215 -20.07 -13.87 13.77
C LEU A 215 -19.82 -15.34 13.37
N LEU A 216 -18.65 -15.90 13.71
CA LEU A 216 -18.33 -17.32 13.56
C LEU A 216 -19.35 -18.20 14.27
N LYS A 217 -19.73 -17.86 15.50
CA LYS A 217 -20.79 -18.56 16.23
C LYS A 217 -22.13 -18.51 15.51
N GLU A 218 -22.60 -17.32 15.14
CA GLU A 218 -23.92 -17.14 14.53
C GLU A 218 -24.01 -17.79 13.15
N VAL A 219 -23.02 -17.58 12.28
CA VAL A 219 -22.99 -18.18 10.94
C VAL A 219 -22.99 -19.70 11.04
N ARG A 220 -22.16 -20.28 11.92
CA ARG A 220 -22.14 -21.73 12.13
C ARG A 220 -23.49 -22.26 12.59
N LEU A 221 -24.13 -21.62 13.58
CA LEU A 221 -25.43 -22.05 14.10
C LEU A 221 -26.48 -22.07 12.98
N ARG A 222 -26.56 -21.01 12.17
CA ARG A 222 -27.50 -20.92 11.05
C ARG A 222 -27.24 -21.95 9.96
N LEU A 223 -25.97 -22.22 9.64
CA LEU A 223 -25.61 -23.24 8.66
C LEU A 223 -25.93 -24.65 9.16
N LEU A 224 -25.73 -24.93 10.45
CA LEU A 224 -26.12 -26.21 11.07
C LEU A 224 -27.65 -26.38 11.10
N GLU A 225 -28.41 -25.31 11.35
CA GLU A 225 -29.88 -25.31 11.22
C GLU A 225 -30.32 -25.64 9.79
N LEU A 226 -29.68 -25.05 8.77
CA LEU A 226 -29.94 -25.38 7.36
C LEU A 226 -29.59 -26.83 7.03
N ALA A 227 -28.48 -27.34 7.58
CA ALA A 227 -28.09 -28.74 7.47
C ALA A 227 -28.95 -29.67 8.35
N ARG A 228 -29.94 -29.15 9.10
CA ARG A 228 -30.77 -29.90 10.06
C ARG A 228 -29.95 -30.70 11.07
N ASN A 229 -28.76 -30.21 11.43
CA ASN A 229 -27.77 -30.90 12.25
C ASN A 229 -27.37 -32.30 11.72
N ASP A 230 -27.57 -32.59 10.43
CA ASP A 230 -27.12 -33.82 9.80
C ASP A 230 -25.79 -33.57 9.06
N PRO A 231 -24.68 -34.21 9.48
CA PRO A 231 -23.39 -34.08 8.80
C PRO A 231 -23.44 -34.41 7.31
N LYS A 232 -24.36 -35.28 6.88
CA LYS A 232 -24.51 -35.64 5.45
C LYS A 232 -25.07 -34.50 4.60
N LEU A 233 -25.77 -33.54 5.23
CA LEU A 233 -26.35 -32.39 4.55
C LEU A 233 -25.39 -31.20 4.46
N VAL A 234 -24.26 -31.22 5.18
CA VAL A 234 -23.24 -30.16 5.15
C VAL A 234 -22.69 -29.95 3.73
N ARG A 235 -22.44 -31.04 3.00
CA ARG A 235 -21.98 -30.98 1.61
C ARG A 235 -23.01 -30.37 0.66
N LYS A 236 -24.29 -30.57 0.94
CA LYS A 236 -25.37 -29.95 0.18
C LYS A 236 -25.42 -28.45 0.44
N VAL A 237 -25.31 -28.05 1.71
CA VAL A 237 -25.27 -26.63 2.10
C VAL A 237 -24.08 -25.91 1.44
N PHE A 238 -22.89 -26.51 1.44
CA PHE A 238 -21.74 -25.96 0.74
C PHE A 238 -22.03 -25.72 -0.76
N SER A 239 -22.57 -26.73 -1.43
CA SER A 239 -22.93 -26.64 -2.85
C SER A 239 -24.03 -25.62 -3.17
N ASP A 240 -24.89 -25.28 -2.21
CA ASP A 240 -25.93 -24.26 -2.39
C ASP A 240 -25.36 -22.83 -2.40
N PHE A 241 -24.13 -22.65 -1.89
CA PHE A 241 -23.42 -21.36 -1.84
C PHE A 241 -22.22 -21.26 -2.80
N ASP A 242 -21.68 -22.38 -3.26
CA ASP A 242 -20.71 -22.46 -4.36
C ASP A 242 -21.44 -22.27 -5.71
N LEU A 243 -21.71 -21.01 -6.05
CA LEU A 243 -22.61 -20.65 -7.16
C LEU A 243 -21.99 -20.96 -8.52
N ASN A 244 -20.66 -20.86 -8.61
CA ASN A 244 -19.90 -21.13 -9.82
C ASN A 244 -19.40 -22.58 -9.90
N GLN A 245 -19.72 -23.43 -8.90
CA GLN A 245 -19.28 -24.83 -8.79
C GLN A 245 -17.76 -25.00 -8.88
N SER A 246 -17.04 -24.01 -8.34
CA SER A 246 -15.57 -23.99 -8.38
C SER A 246 -14.95 -24.93 -7.35
N GLY A 247 -15.74 -25.48 -6.43
CA GLY A 247 -15.28 -26.34 -5.35
C GLY A 247 -14.71 -25.58 -4.14
N HIS A 248 -14.69 -24.26 -4.19
CA HIS A 248 -14.29 -23.37 -3.10
C HIS A 248 -15.26 -22.18 -3.01
N LEU A 249 -15.41 -21.61 -1.82
CA LEU A 249 -16.21 -20.39 -1.65
C LEU A 249 -15.30 -19.18 -1.67
N THR A 250 -15.55 -18.27 -2.60
CA THR A 250 -14.91 -16.95 -2.64
C THR A 250 -15.43 -16.04 -1.52
N ILE A 251 -14.73 -14.93 -1.26
CA ILE A 251 -15.19 -13.93 -0.28
C ILE A 251 -16.56 -13.35 -0.63
N ASP A 252 -16.88 -13.19 -1.91
CA ASP A 252 -18.17 -12.70 -2.37
C ASP A 252 -19.27 -13.74 -2.14
N GLU A 253 -18.99 -15.02 -2.37
CA GLU A 253 -19.92 -16.12 -2.07
C GLU A 253 -20.16 -16.25 -0.57
N VAL A 254 -19.12 -16.10 0.25
CA VAL A 254 -19.24 -16.04 1.72
C VAL A 254 -20.05 -14.81 2.15
N THR A 255 -19.85 -13.65 1.52
CA THR A 255 -20.63 -12.45 1.78
C THR A 255 -22.12 -12.68 1.46
N ASN A 256 -22.40 -13.28 0.31
CA ASN A 256 -23.75 -13.64 -0.12
C ASN A 256 -24.38 -14.70 0.79
N MET A 257 -23.60 -15.65 1.28
CA MET A 257 -24.03 -16.63 2.27
C MET A 257 -24.49 -15.92 3.56
N ILE A 258 -23.65 -15.07 4.15
CA ILE A 258 -23.99 -14.33 5.37
C ILE A 258 -25.27 -13.50 5.18
N ALA A 259 -25.42 -12.86 4.01
CA ALA A 259 -26.63 -12.11 3.66
C ALA A 259 -27.87 -13.02 3.55
N LYS A 260 -27.77 -14.18 2.90
CA LYS A 260 -28.86 -15.17 2.81
C LYS A 260 -29.24 -15.75 4.17
N LEU A 261 -28.29 -15.88 5.09
CA LEU A 261 -28.53 -16.26 6.49
C LEU A 261 -29.19 -15.16 7.32
N LYS A 262 -29.42 -13.97 6.74
CA LYS A 262 -30.02 -12.79 7.38
C LYS A 262 -29.23 -12.29 8.60
N ILE A 263 -27.91 -12.47 8.58
CA ILE A 263 -27.01 -11.99 9.63
C ILE A 263 -26.57 -10.57 9.27
N SER A 264 -26.87 -9.62 10.16
CA SER A 264 -26.44 -8.23 9.98
C SER A 264 -24.98 -8.08 10.41
N VAL A 265 -24.10 -7.74 9.46
CA VAL A 265 -22.69 -7.55 9.72
C VAL A 265 -22.13 -6.36 8.93
N GLU A 266 -21.21 -5.61 9.53
CA GLU A 266 -20.44 -4.60 8.82
C GLU A 266 -19.47 -5.25 7.82
N ARG A 267 -19.37 -4.71 6.60
CA ARG A 267 -18.56 -5.28 5.50
C ARG A 267 -17.10 -5.57 5.91
N LYS A 268 -16.50 -4.71 6.73
CA LYS A 268 -15.13 -4.87 7.24
C LYS A 268 -14.89 -6.12 8.10
N MET A 269 -15.96 -6.76 8.61
CA MET A 269 -15.87 -7.96 9.44
C MET A 269 -15.85 -9.25 8.62
N VAL A 270 -16.26 -9.19 7.34
CA VAL A 270 -16.38 -10.38 6.49
C VAL A 270 -15.01 -10.94 6.12
N TYR A 271 -14.05 -10.06 5.80
CA TYR A 271 -12.69 -10.50 5.47
C TYR A 271 -11.97 -11.19 6.65
N PRO A 272 -11.96 -10.64 7.89
CA PRO A 272 -11.43 -11.34 9.05
C PRO A 272 -12.13 -12.69 9.33
N PHE A 273 -13.45 -12.75 9.15
CA PHE A 273 -14.21 -14.00 9.28
C PHE A 273 -13.77 -15.04 8.25
N PHE A 274 -13.69 -14.63 6.98
CA PHE A 274 -13.27 -15.47 5.87
C PHE A 274 -11.88 -16.06 6.13
N LYS A 275 -10.93 -15.21 6.54
CA LYS A 275 -9.54 -15.60 6.82
C LYS A 275 -9.39 -16.58 7.99
N ILE A 276 -10.35 -16.64 8.92
CA ILE A 276 -10.30 -17.63 10.01
C ILE A 276 -10.74 -19.01 9.52
N ILE A 277 -11.58 -19.06 8.49
CA ILE A 277 -12.09 -20.32 7.92
C ILE A 277 -11.10 -20.86 6.88
N ASP A 278 -10.58 -19.98 6.01
CA ASP A 278 -9.49 -20.26 5.07
C ASP A 278 -8.16 -20.39 5.83
N ASN A 279 -7.90 -21.60 6.32
CA ASN A 279 -6.81 -21.90 7.25
C ASN A 279 -5.49 -22.17 6.51
N ASP A 280 -5.55 -22.55 5.24
CA ASP A 280 -4.36 -22.68 4.38
C ASP A 280 -4.06 -21.43 3.54
N ASN A 281 -4.90 -20.39 3.61
CA ASN A 281 -4.81 -19.15 2.85
C ASN A 281 -4.79 -19.38 1.33
N SER A 282 -5.46 -20.44 0.86
CA SER A 282 -5.64 -20.73 -0.57
C SER A 282 -6.40 -19.63 -1.31
N GLY A 283 -7.05 -18.71 -0.58
CA GLY A 283 -7.80 -17.59 -1.15
C GLY A 283 -9.26 -17.93 -1.46
N GLY A 284 -9.69 -19.14 -1.09
CA GLY A 284 -11.04 -19.65 -1.19
C GLY A 284 -11.29 -20.62 -0.04
N VAL A 285 -12.50 -20.66 0.51
CA VAL A 285 -12.81 -21.66 1.55
C VAL A 285 -13.13 -22.99 0.87
N GLU A 286 -12.24 -23.97 1.02
CA GLU A 286 -12.46 -25.32 0.48
C GLU A 286 -13.50 -26.10 1.30
N TYR A 287 -14.08 -27.16 0.69
CA TYR A 287 -15.05 -28.00 1.40
C TYR A 287 -14.48 -28.59 2.71
N ALA A 288 -13.20 -29.00 2.72
CA ALA A 288 -12.56 -29.55 3.91
C ALA A 288 -12.48 -28.53 5.05
N GLU A 289 -12.18 -27.28 4.72
CA GLU A 289 -12.12 -26.18 5.67
C GLU A 289 -13.50 -25.78 6.18
N PHE A 290 -14.49 -25.73 5.29
CA PHE A 290 -15.89 -25.49 5.62
C PHE A 290 -16.45 -26.58 6.55
N GLU A 291 -16.18 -27.84 6.26
CA GLU A 291 -16.59 -28.99 7.08
C GLU A 291 -15.90 -28.95 8.46
N LYS A 292 -14.61 -28.66 8.51
CA LYS A 292 -13.86 -28.48 9.75
C LYS A 292 -14.43 -27.34 10.59
N TYR A 293 -14.73 -26.21 9.96
CA TYR A 293 -15.36 -25.06 10.61
C TYR A 293 -16.74 -25.40 11.19
N LEU A 294 -17.57 -26.21 10.51
CA LEU A 294 -18.90 -26.57 10.97
C LEU A 294 -18.96 -27.72 11.98
N LEU A 295 -18.04 -28.69 11.90
CA LEU A 295 -18.12 -29.93 12.68
C LEU A 295 -17.07 -30.01 13.80
N GLN A 296 -15.87 -29.48 13.59
CA GLN A 296 -14.73 -29.74 14.48
C GLN A 296 -14.37 -28.55 15.37
N ASN A 297 -14.75 -27.33 15.01
CA ASN A 297 -14.24 -26.14 15.70
C ASN A 297 -15.05 -25.85 17.00
N PRO A 298 -14.49 -25.91 18.22
CA PRO A 298 -15.24 -25.68 19.46
C PRO A 298 -15.10 -24.24 19.99
N TYR A 299 -14.55 -23.33 19.17
CA TYR A 299 -13.86 -22.05 19.45
C TYR A 299 -12.35 -22.18 19.32
#